data_AF-A0A7W3ZYP1-F1
#
_entry.id   AF-A0A7W3ZYP1-F1
#
_cell.length_a   1.000
_cell.length_b   1.000
_cell.length_c   1.000
_cell.angle_alpha   90.00
_cell.angle_beta   90.00
_cell.angle_gamma   90.00
#
_symmetry.space_group_name_H-M   'P 1'
#
loop_
_entity.id
_entity.type
_entity.pdbx_description
1 polymer ?
#
loop_
_entity_poly.entity_id
_entity_poly.type
_entity_poly.pdbx_seq_one_letter_code
_entity_poly.pdbx_strand_id
1 'polypeptide(L)'
;MMVYIHLLAIGTYAKLLYSAVQSESSEMNIFGNTVANRPYLWRLIVLFLLMTQLLGCRDDSQDELVTKPAPWWSTQEPDARVGMDEFYGADCAITRVSSHNGAPAAEVIFKVPYQLLSSCKESGTEALVFDGEYLIFSICHMRIGAGSCVNARFRTADFVHWQEEIGITWIKGEQYEAWRRLGSTSTKADAVKKIIKRQ
;
A
#
# COMPACT_ATOMS: atom_id res chain seq x y z
N MET A 1 -6.29 17.14 -9.84
CA MET A 1 -5.84 18.40 -10.49
C MET A 1 -6.93 19.47 -10.34
N MET A 2 -7.22 19.87 -9.10
CA MET A 2 -8.36 20.76 -8.78
C MET A 2 -8.10 21.68 -7.58
N VAL A 3 -6.84 21.81 -7.14
CA VAL A 3 -6.44 22.63 -5.97
C VAL A 3 -5.84 23.98 -6.40
N TYR A 4 -5.45 24.13 -7.67
CA TYR A 4 -4.73 25.32 -8.14
C TYR A 4 -5.61 26.53 -8.52
N ILE A 5 -6.92 26.35 -8.65
CA ILE A 5 -7.81 27.42 -9.15
C ILE A 5 -8.30 28.34 -8.01
N HIS A 6 -8.37 27.86 -6.76
CA HIS A 6 -8.88 28.68 -5.64
C HIS A 6 -7.87 29.69 -5.08
N LEU A 7 -6.57 29.48 -5.26
CA LEU A 7 -5.53 30.41 -4.76
C LEU A 7 -5.40 31.68 -5.63
N LEU A 8 -5.79 31.64 -6.90
CA LEU A 8 -5.72 32.81 -7.79
C LEU A 8 -6.87 33.80 -7.59
N ALA A 9 -8.01 33.36 -7.06
CA ALA A 9 -9.15 34.24 -6.79
C ALA A 9 -8.95 35.12 -5.55
N ILE A 10 -8.20 34.66 -4.53
CA ILE A 10 -8.00 35.41 -3.29
C ILE A 10 -7.01 36.58 -3.50
N GLY A 11 -6.03 36.42 -4.39
CA GLY A 11 -5.03 37.46 -4.68
C GLY A 11 -5.57 38.68 -5.43
N THR A 12 -6.65 38.53 -6.21
CA THR A 12 -7.23 39.64 -7.00
C THR A 12 -8.12 40.55 -6.16
N TYR A 13 -8.87 40.01 -5.20
CA TYR A 13 -9.71 40.83 -4.31
C TYR A 13 -8.88 41.72 -3.35
N ALA A 14 -7.73 41.23 -2.89
CA ALA A 14 -6.84 42.02 -2.03
C ALA A 14 -6.23 43.23 -2.75
N LYS A 15 -5.95 43.11 -4.06
CA LYS A 15 -5.42 44.22 -4.87
C LYS A 15 -6.45 45.31 -5.14
N LEU A 16 -7.71 44.94 -5.37
CA LEU A 16 -8.80 45.90 -5.61
C LEU A 16 -9.13 46.74 -4.37
N LEU A 17 -9.13 46.12 -3.18
CA LEU A 17 -9.37 46.83 -1.92
C LEU A 17 -8.24 47.82 -1.60
N TYR A 18 -6.98 47.47 -1.88
CA TYR A 18 -5.86 48.36 -1.63
C TYR A 18 -5.85 49.58 -2.56
N SER A 19 -6.24 49.41 -3.84
CA SER A 19 -6.35 50.53 -4.78
C SER A 19 -7.53 51.47 -4.49
N ALA A 20 -8.61 50.99 -3.89
CA ALA A 20 -9.74 51.85 -3.52
C ALA A 20 -9.43 52.75 -2.32
N VAL A 21 -8.67 52.24 -1.34
CA VAL A 21 -8.29 53.00 -0.13
C VAL A 21 -7.28 54.12 -0.44
N GLN A 22 -6.48 53.99 -1.51
CA GLN A 22 -5.45 54.97 -1.86
C GLN A 22 -5.96 56.10 -2.78
N SER A 23 -7.19 55.98 -3.30
CA SER A 23 -7.82 56.96 -4.19
C SER A 23 -8.61 58.04 -3.45
N GLU A 24 -8.84 57.90 -2.15
CA GLU A 24 -9.69 58.82 -1.36
C GLU A 24 -8.88 59.87 -0.57
N SER A 25 -7.54 59.86 -0.62
CA SER A 25 -6.71 60.80 0.15
C SER A 25 -6.28 62.06 -0.62
N SER A 26 -6.76 62.23 -1.85
CA SER A 26 -6.32 63.32 -2.72
C SER A 26 -7.46 63.78 -3.62
N GLU A 27 -8.50 64.36 -3.01
CA GLU A 27 -9.22 65.50 -3.59
C GLU A 27 -10.21 66.11 -2.57
N MET A 28 -10.36 67.42 -2.66
CA MET A 28 -11.41 68.26 -2.06
C MET A 28 -11.33 68.63 -0.56
N ASN A 29 -10.48 69.62 -0.30
CA ASN A 29 -10.98 70.83 0.36
C ASN A 29 -11.94 71.54 -0.60
N ILE A 30 -13.16 71.86 -0.13
CA ILE A 30 -14.00 73.04 -0.43
C ILE A 30 -15.50 72.66 -0.30
N PHE A 31 -16.21 73.41 0.57
CA PHE A 31 -17.65 73.41 0.92
C PHE A 31 -18.17 72.46 2.03
N GLY A 32 -18.25 73.01 3.25
CA GLY A 32 -19.48 73.28 4.01
C GLY A 32 -20.58 72.21 4.15
N ASN A 33 -20.92 71.96 5.42
CA ASN A 33 -22.20 71.49 5.99
C ASN A 33 -22.35 70.00 6.34
N THR A 34 -22.16 69.76 7.65
CA THR A 34 -23.00 68.93 8.53
C THR A 34 -23.46 67.56 8.01
N VAL A 35 -22.64 66.54 8.24
CA VAL A 35 -23.15 65.27 8.77
C VAL A 35 -22.23 64.83 9.89
N ALA A 36 -22.79 64.72 11.09
CA ALA A 36 -22.08 64.32 12.30
C ALA A 36 -21.37 62.97 12.08
N ASN A 37 -20.06 63.07 11.98
CA ASN A 37 -19.10 61.99 11.92
C ASN A 37 -19.20 61.16 13.22
N ARG A 38 -20.03 60.12 13.23
CA ARG A 38 -20.07 59.13 14.33
C ARG A 38 -19.21 57.92 13.94
N PRO A 39 -17.92 57.87 14.31
CA PRO A 39 -16.98 56.81 13.93
C PRO A 39 -17.34 55.41 14.48
N TYR A 40 -18.41 55.33 15.29
CA TYR A 40 -18.90 54.09 15.90
C TYR A 40 -19.82 53.30 14.97
N LEU A 41 -20.52 53.96 14.04
CA LEU A 41 -21.53 53.31 13.19
C LEU A 41 -20.87 52.41 12.13
N TRP A 42 -19.78 52.86 11.53
CA TRP A 42 -18.94 52.07 10.63
C TRP A 42 -18.34 50.83 11.32
N ARG A 43 -17.85 51.01 12.57
CA ARG A 43 -17.28 49.90 13.36
C ARG A 43 -18.33 48.84 13.70
N LEU A 44 -19.56 49.24 13.99
CA LEU A 44 -20.68 48.33 14.26
C LEU A 44 -21.10 47.56 13.00
N ILE A 45 -21.12 48.20 11.83
CA ILE A 45 -21.45 47.53 10.55
C ILE A 45 -20.39 46.49 10.20
N VAL A 46 -19.10 46.80 10.38
CA VAL A 46 -18.00 45.85 10.14
C VAL A 46 -18.06 44.66 11.10
N LEU A 47 -18.37 44.90 12.38
CA LEU A 47 -18.55 43.83 13.38
C LEU A 47 -19.76 42.94 13.06
N PHE A 48 -20.86 43.52 12.58
CA PHE A 48 -22.07 42.77 12.23
C PHE A 48 -21.84 41.89 10.99
N LEU A 49 -21.13 42.41 9.97
CA LEU A 49 -20.71 41.65 8.79
C LEU A 49 -19.71 40.53 9.10
N LEU A 50 -18.88 40.69 10.13
CA LEU A 50 -17.95 39.65 10.58
C LEU A 50 -18.70 38.53 11.33
N MET A 51 -19.71 38.87 12.13
CA MET A 51 -20.49 37.91 12.91
C MET A 51 -21.43 37.06 12.04
N THR A 52 -21.93 37.60 10.91
CA THR A 52 -22.75 36.81 9.97
C THR A 52 -21.95 35.78 9.18
N GLN A 53 -20.62 35.90 9.10
CA GLN A 53 -19.75 34.88 8.49
C GLN A 53 -19.53 33.65 9.40
N LEU A 54 -19.77 33.79 10.72
CA LEU A 54 -19.61 32.69 11.69
C LEU A 54 -20.83 31.76 11.79
N LEU A 55 -21.98 32.16 11.25
CA LEU A 55 -23.21 31.34 11.22
C LEU A 55 -23.34 30.46 9.97
N GLY A 56 -22.35 30.48 9.08
CA GLY A 56 -22.36 29.79 7.79
C GLY A 56 -21.70 28.41 7.75
N CYS A 57 -21.15 27.89 8.85
CA CYS A 57 -20.68 26.50 8.91
C CYS A 57 -21.84 25.60 9.38
N ARG A 58 -22.78 25.36 8.47
CA ARG A 58 -23.67 24.21 8.59
C ARG A 58 -22.87 23.01 8.11
N ASP A 59 -22.39 22.20 9.06
CA ASP A 59 -21.88 20.87 8.77
C ASP A 59 -23.04 20.04 8.20
N ASP A 60 -23.20 20.10 6.89
CA ASP A 60 -23.91 19.06 6.15
C ASP A 60 -22.91 17.93 5.97
N SER A 61 -22.64 17.22 7.07
CA SER A 61 -21.97 15.93 7.03
C SER A 61 -22.95 14.95 6.39
N GLN A 62 -23.02 14.98 5.06
CA GLN A 62 -23.42 13.81 4.31
C GLN A 62 -22.39 12.74 4.66
N ASP A 63 -22.80 11.80 5.50
CA ASP A 63 -22.14 10.51 5.64
C ASP A 63 -22.18 9.84 4.25
N GLU A 64 -21.24 10.24 3.39
CA GLU A 64 -20.80 9.41 2.29
C GLU A 64 -20.39 8.10 2.95
N LEU A 65 -21.12 7.03 2.63
CA LEU A 65 -20.74 5.66 2.97
C LEU A 65 -19.34 5.43 2.42
N VAL A 66 -18.31 5.71 3.22
CA VAL A 66 -16.92 5.41 2.94
C VAL A 66 -16.85 3.90 2.89
N THR A 67 -17.09 3.35 1.70
CA THR A 67 -16.97 1.93 1.41
C THR A 67 -15.50 1.63 1.62
N LYS A 68 -15.19 1.01 2.76
CA LYS A 68 -13.83 0.58 3.07
C LYS A 68 -13.31 -0.22 1.87
N PRO A 69 -12.11 0.11 1.33
CA PRO A 69 -11.60 -0.59 0.17
C PRO A 69 -11.56 -2.10 0.47
N ALA A 70 -12.04 -2.89 -0.49
CA ALA A 70 -11.97 -4.33 -0.41
C ALA A 70 -10.50 -4.76 -0.27
N PRO A 71 -10.21 -5.81 0.50
CA PRO A 71 -8.84 -6.27 0.64
C PRO A 71 -8.30 -6.78 -0.70
N TRP A 72 -7.01 -6.61 -0.96
CA TRP A 72 -6.39 -6.88 -2.27
C TRP A 72 -6.55 -8.33 -2.75
N TRP A 73 -6.69 -9.28 -1.82
CA TRP A 73 -6.87 -10.71 -2.11
C TRP A 73 -8.32 -11.07 -2.53
N SER A 74 -9.31 -10.21 -2.24
CA SER A 74 -10.72 -10.50 -2.53
C SER A 74 -11.05 -10.52 -4.02
N THR A 75 -10.21 -9.91 -4.86
CA THR A 75 -10.41 -9.82 -6.31
C THR A 75 -9.49 -10.75 -7.10
N GLN A 76 -8.68 -11.56 -6.41
CA GLN A 76 -7.67 -12.43 -7.02
C GLN A 76 -7.98 -13.89 -6.68
N GLU A 77 -7.81 -14.78 -7.65
CA GLU A 77 -7.82 -16.21 -7.37
C GLU A 77 -6.57 -16.58 -6.54
N PRO A 78 -6.69 -17.46 -5.53
CA PRO A 78 -5.53 -17.89 -4.78
C PRO A 78 -4.64 -18.79 -5.61
N ASP A 79 -3.32 -18.64 -5.45
CA ASP A 79 -2.33 -19.45 -6.15
C ASP A 79 -2.36 -20.91 -5.66
N ALA A 80 -2.65 -21.12 -4.38
CA ALA A 80 -2.83 -22.44 -3.80
C ALA A 80 -3.94 -22.47 -2.74
N ARG A 81 -4.55 -23.64 -2.56
CA ARG A 81 -5.54 -23.91 -1.51
C ARG A 81 -5.12 -25.15 -0.72
N VAL A 82 -5.13 -25.05 0.61
CA VAL A 82 -4.88 -26.19 1.51
C VAL A 82 -6.02 -26.26 2.51
N GLY A 83 -6.92 -27.23 2.34
CA GLY A 83 -8.16 -27.27 3.11
C GLY A 83 -9.05 -26.06 2.81
N MET A 84 -9.39 -25.29 3.85
CA MET A 84 -10.17 -24.04 3.72
C MET A 84 -9.29 -22.79 3.60
N ASP A 85 -7.97 -22.93 3.76
CA ASP A 85 -7.05 -21.80 3.70
C ASP A 85 -6.67 -21.51 2.24
N GLU A 86 -6.65 -20.22 1.93
CA GLU A 86 -6.23 -19.67 0.64
C GLU A 86 -4.84 -19.07 0.77
N PHE A 87 -3.97 -19.33 -0.21
CA PHE A 87 -2.59 -18.88 -0.18
C PHE A 87 -2.27 -18.06 -1.43
N TYR A 88 -1.59 -16.95 -1.20
CA TYR A 88 -1.23 -15.96 -2.22
C TYR A 88 0.27 -15.69 -2.14
N GLY A 89 0.98 -15.86 -3.25
CA GLY A 89 2.39 -15.58 -3.42
C GLY A 89 2.59 -14.25 -4.14
N ALA A 90 3.01 -13.22 -3.41
CA ALA A 90 3.28 -11.90 -3.98
C ALA A 90 4.33 -11.15 -3.16
N ASP A 91 5.06 -10.25 -3.83
CA ASP A 91 6.13 -9.44 -3.25
C ASP A 91 7.16 -10.29 -2.46
N CYS A 92 7.48 -11.47 -2.99
CA CYS A 92 8.39 -12.43 -2.35
C CYS A 92 7.98 -12.82 -0.93
N ALA A 93 6.68 -12.84 -0.70
CA ALA A 93 6.05 -13.27 0.53
C ALA A 93 4.89 -14.21 0.21
N ILE A 94 4.48 -14.98 1.21
CA ILE A 94 3.28 -15.82 1.15
C ILE A 94 2.31 -15.28 2.18
N THR A 95 1.13 -14.92 1.72
CA THR A 95 0.01 -14.52 2.55
C THR A 95 -0.98 -15.68 2.62
N ARG A 96 -1.31 -16.10 3.84
CA ARG A 96 -2.41 -17.03 4.12
C ARG A 96 -3.65 -16.23 4.46
N VAL A 97 -4.76 -16.55 3.81
CA VAL A 97 -6.10 -16.07 4.16
C VAL A 97 -6.88 -17.24 4.72
N SER A 98 -7.27 -17.11 5.97
CA SER A 98 -8.08 -18.11 6.69
C SER A 98 -9.39 -17.47 7.13
N SER A 99 -10.48 -18.25 7.16
CA SER A 99 -11.77 -17.77 7.66
C SER A 99 -11.99 -18.31 9.07
N HIS A 100 -12.00 -17.42 10.06
CA HIS A 100 -12.35 -17.76 11.43
C HIS A 100 -13.63 -17.01 11.80
N ASN A 101 -14.66 -17.74 12.25
CA ASN A 101 -15.98 -17.18 12.58
C ASN A 101 -16.63 -16.38 11.42
N GLY A 102 -16.38 -16.77 10.17
CA GLY A 102 -16.96 -16.12 8.98
C GLY A 102 -16.26 -14.82 8.56
N ALA A 103 -15.27 -14.35 9.31
CA ALA A 103 -14.45 -13.20 8.93
C ALA A 103 -13.10 -13.68 8.36
N PRO A 104 -12.80 -13.40 7.07
CA PRO A 104 -11.50 -13.73 6.50
C PRO A 104 -10.42 -12.84 7.12
N ALA A 105 -9.34 -13.47 7.57
CA ALA A 105 -8.15 -12.82 8.11
C ALA A 105 -6.93 -13.22 7.27
N ALA A 106 -6.15 -12.21 6.86
CA ALA A 106 -4.91 -12.40 6.11
C ALA A 106 -3.69 -12.26 7.03
N GLU A 107 -2.72 -13.14 6.87
CA GLU A 107 -1.48 -13.16 7.61
C GLU A 107 -0.31 -13.49 6.66
N VAL A 108 0.78 -12.74 6.75
CA VAL A 108 2.01 -13.10 6.05
C VAL A 108 2.71 -14.21 6.82
N ILE A 109 2.68 -15.43 6.28
CA ILE A 109 3.24 -16.62 6.92
C ILE A 109 4.69 -16.91 6.49
N PHE A 110 5.15 -16.26 5.42
CA PHE A 110 6.53 -16.40 4.95
C PHE A 110 7.00 -15.15 4.22
N LYS A 111 8.28 -14.83 4.41
CA LYS A 111 9.01 -13.86 3.61
C LYS A 111 10.32 -14.48 3.17
N VAL A 112 10.63 -14.37 1.89
CA VAL A 112 11.91 -14.83 1.35
C VAL A 112 13.05 -14.11 2.07
N PRO A 113 14.08 -14.84 2.55
CA PRO A 113 15.23 -14.20 3.16
C PRO A 113 15.93 -13.22 2.21
N TYR A 114 16.28 -12.06 2.74
CA TYR A 114 17.03 -11.07 1.98
C TYR A 114 18.39 -11.62 1.55
N GLN A 115 18.72 -11.44 0.27
CA GLN A 115 20.03 -11.75 -0.28
C GLN A 115 20.67 -10.47 -0.81
N LEU A 116 21.87 -10.18 -0.30
CA LEU A 116 22.64 -8.99 -0.68
C LEU A 116 22.90 -8.96 -2.18
N LEU A 117 22.75 -7.78 -2.81
CA LEU A 117 22.93 -7.58 -4.25
C LEU A 117 22.00 -8.44 -5.13
N SER A 118 20.82 -8.78 -4.61
CA SER A 118 19.79 -9.44 -5.41
C SER A 118 18.44 -8.73 -5.24
N SER A 119 17.63 -8.75 -6.29
CA SER A 119 16.19 -8.56 -6.16
C SER A 119 15.49 -9.91 -6.24
N CYS A 120 14.30 -9.96 -5.66
CA CYS A 120 13.46 -11.14 -5.70
C CYS A 120 12.25 -10.85 -6.58
N LYS A 121 11.83 -11.85 -7.35
CA LYS A 121 10.62 -11.86 -8.16
C LYS A 121 10.03 -13.27 -8.14
N GLU A 122 8.72 -13.40 -8.25
CA GLU A 122 8.01 -14.67 -8.38
C GLU A 122 8.43 -15.41 -9.66
N SER A 123 8.55 -16.74 -9.60
CA SER A 123 8.98 -17.56 -10.74
C SER A 123 7.82 -17.89 -11.71
N GLY A 124 7.21 -16.84 -12.27
CA GLY A 124 6.12 -16.97 -13.25
C GLY A 124 4.78 -17.37 -12.65
N THR A 125 3.93 -18.01 -13.46
CA THR A 125 2.51 -18.30 -13.14
C THR A 125 2.31 -19.44 -12.13
N GLU A 126 3.32 -20.26 -11.86
CA GLU A 126 3.28 -21.35 -10.87
C GLU A 126 4.26 -21.08 -9.73
N ALA A 127 4.37 -19.82 -9.31
CA ALA A 127 5.28 -19.42 -8.25
C ALA A 127 4.91 -20.04 -6.90
N LEU A 128 3.63 -20.29 -6.62
CA LEU A 128 3.18 -20.93 -5.39
C LEU A 128 2.27 -22.12 -5.71
N VAL A 129 2.64 -23.31 -5.24
CA VAL A 129 1.90 -24.55 -5.53
C VAL A 129 1.78 -25.43 -4.29
N PHE A 130 0.70 -26.19 -4.20
CA PHE A 130 0.55 -27.25 -3.20
C PHE A 130 0.56 -28.62 -3.89
N ASP A 131 1.45 -29.51 -3.49
CA ASP A 131 1.64 -30.82 -4.13
C ASP A 131 0.97 -31.99 -3.40
N GLY A 132 0.13 -31.68 -2.40
CA GLY A 132 -0.53 -32.66 -1.54
C GLY A 132 0.18 -32.88 -0.20
N GLU A 133 1.46 -32.56 -0.11
CA GLU A 133 2.25 -32.68 1.14
C GLU A 133 2.87 -31.36 1.55
N TYR A 134 3.42 -30.61 0.59
CA TYR A 134 4.10 -29.34 0.85
C TYR A 134 3.46 -28.21 0.06
N LEU A 135 3.37 -27.05 0.72
CA LEU A 135 3.24 -25.77 0.03
C LEU A 135 4.65 -25.37 -0.42
N ILE A 136 4.84 -25.20 -1.73
CA ILE A 136 6.13 -24.91 -2.38
C ILE A 136 6.06 -23.54 -3.03
N PHE A 137 6.98 -22.67 -2.65
CA PHE A 137 7.14 -21.33 -3.20
C PHE A 137 8.44 -21.22 -3.99
N SER A 138 8.31 -20.94 -5.28
CA SER A 138 9.36 -20.83 -6.28
C SER A 138 9.55 -19.36 -6.65
N ILE A 139 10.77 -18.87 -6.45
CA ILE A 139 11.14 -17.50 -6.77
C ILE A 139 12.38 -17.45 -7.66
N CYS A 140 12.56 -16.28 -8.23
CA CYS A 140 13.68 -15.88 -9.04
C CYS A 140 14.51 -14.83 -8.30
N HIS A 141 15.71 -15.20 -7.85
CA HIS A 141 16.69 -14.22 -7.38
C HIS A 141 17.46 -13.65 -8.56
N MET A 142 17.22 -12.38 -8.86
CA MET A 142 17.93 -11.63 -9.87
C MET A 142 19.18 -11.01 -9.23
N ARG A 143 20.35 -11.58 -9.52
CA ARG A 143 21.62 -11.00 -9.05
C ARG A 143 21.98 -9.80 -9.91
N ILE A 144 22.27 -8.67 -9.25
CA ILE A 144 22.66 -7.44 -9.91
C ILE A 144 23.97 -7.68 -10.68
N GLY A 145 23.97 -7.39 -11.99
CA GLY A 145 25.14 -7.55 -12.87
C GLY A 145 25.34 -8.93 -13.48
N ALA A 146 24.62 -9.98 -13.03
CA ALA A 146 24.74 -11.33 -13.59
C ALA A 146 23.78 -11.59 -14.77
N GLY A 147 22.76 -10.76 -14.96
CA GLY A 147 21.80 -10.85 -16.06
C GLY A 147 20.90 -12.10 -16.04
N SER A 148 21.01 -12.95 -15.03
CA SER A 148 20.30 -14.23 -14.94
C SER A 148 19.61 -14.42 -13.60
N CYS A 149 18.51 -15.17 -13.66
CA CYS A 149 17.68 -15.58 -12.56
C CYS A 149 18.25 -16.85 -11.91
N VAL A 150 18.50 -16.79 -10.60
CA VAL A 150 18.78 -17.99 -9.81
C VAL A 150 17.48 -18.44 -9.17
N ASN A 151 16.93 -19.56 -9.63
CA ASN A 151 15.73 -20.14 -9.05
C ASN A 151 16.03 -20.60 -7.62
N ALA A 152 15.20 -20.16 -6.68
CA ALA A 152 15.18 -20.67 -5.31
C ALA A 152 13.79 -21.18 -4.99
N ARG A 153 13.73 -22.30 -4.28
CA ARG A 153 12.48 -22.95 -3.88
C ARG A 153 12.47 -23.11 -2.38
N PHE A 154 11.34 -22.76 -1.79
CA PHE A 154 11.06 -22.92 -0.38
C PHE A 154 9.84 -23.81 -0.20
N ARG A 155 9.80 -24.58 0.88
CA ARG A 155 8.63 -25.40 1.17
C ARG A 155 8.34 -25.50 2.65
N THR A 156 7.09 -25.78 2.97
CA THR A 156 6.63 -26.08 4.32
C THR A 156 5.51 -27.12 4.29
N ALA A 157 5.40 -27.90 5.36
CA ALA A 157 4.29 -28.82 5.60
C ALA A 157 3.36 -28.34 6.73
N ASP A 158 3.82 -27.40 7.57
CA ASP A 158 3.13 -26.96 8.80
C ASP A 158 2.98 -25.44 8.90
N PHE A 159 3.42 -24.69 7.88
CA PHE A 159 3.42 -23.23 7.80
C PHE A 159 4.29 -22.51 8.84
N VAL A 160 5.07 -23.26 9.62
CA VAL A 160 5.93 -22.73 10.69
C VAL A 160 7.39 -23.01 10.36
N HIS A 161 7.70 -24.25 9.97
CA HIS A 161 9.04 -24.67 9.63
C HIS A 161 9.21 -24.68 8.11
N TRP A 162 10.16 -23.87 7.66
CA TRP A 162 10.49 -23.71 6.25
C TRP A 162 11.77 -24.43 5.90
N GLN A 163 11.79 -25.00 4.70
CA GLN A 163 12.97 -25.58 4.09
C GLN A 163 13.27 -24.87 2.77
N GLU A 164 14.55 -24.76 2.44
CA GLU A 164 15.05 -24.32 1.14
C GLU A 164 15.60 -25.52 0.35
N GLU A 165 15.40 -25.50 -0.96
CA GLU A 165 16.04 -26.45 -1.87
C GLU A 165 17.52 -26.10 -2.00
N ILE A 166 18.38 -27.07 -1.73
CA ILE A 166 19.85 -26.92 -1.86
C ILE A 166 20.41 -27.63 -3.10
N GLY A 167 19.55 -28.29 -3.87
CA GLY A 167 19.88 -28.87 -5.17
C GLY A 167 19.38 -30.30 -5.34
N ILE A 168 19.99 -31.02 -6.28
CA ILE A 168 19.66 -32.41 -6.61
C ILE A 168 20.69 -33.36 -6.02
N THR A 169 20.22 -34.46 -5.46
CA THR A 169 21.05 -35.57 -4.96
C THR A 169 20.62 -36.90 -5.58
N TRP A 170 21.48 -37.91 -5.44
CA TRP A 170 21.27 -39.24 -6.02
C TRP A 170 21.36 -40.32 -4.96
N ILE A 171 20.32 -41.14 -4.84
CA ILE A 171 20.27 -42.26 -3.90
C ILE A 171 19.97 -43.51 -4.70
N LYS A 172 20.90 -44.48 -4.69
CA LYS A 172 20.78 -45.76 -5.43
C LYS A 172 20.45 -45.57 -6.93
N GLY A 173 21.01 -44.54 -7.56
CA GLY A 173 20.81 -44.24 -8.99
C GLY A 173 19.52 -43.48 -9.32
N GLU A 174 18.70 -43.15 -8.32
CA GLU A 174 17.49 -42.35 -8.50
C GLU A 174 17.73 -40.89 -8.07
N GLN A 175 17.04 -39.95 -8.73
CA GLN A 175 17.15 -38.51 -8.46
C GLN A 175 16.21 -38.07 -7.34
N TYR A 176 16.71 -37.21 -6.46
CA TYR A 176 15.99 -36.61 -5.36
C TYR A 176 16.28 -35.11 -5.29
N GLU A 177 15.28 -34.32 -4.96
CA GLU A 177 15.47 -32.96 -4.46
C GLU A 177 16.01 -33.04 -3.04
N ALA A 178 17.04 -32.24 -2.74
CA ALA A 178 17.63 -32.11 -1.42
C ALA A 178 17.15 -30.81 -0.77
N TRP A 179 16.66 -30.93 0.46
CA TRP A 179 16.03 -29.85 1.20
C TRP A 179 16.70 -29.65 2.54
N ARG A 180 16.92 -28.39 2.92
CA ARG A 180 17.56 -27.98 4.16
C ARG A 180 16.64 -27.04 4.93
N ARG A 181 16.62 -27.11 6.24
CA ARG A 181 15.92 -26.16 7.09
C ARG A 181 16.44 -24.76 6.84
N LEU A 182 15.54 -23.81 6.62
CA LEU A 182 15.88 -22.42 6.36
C LEU A 182 16.71 -21.84 7.52
N GLY A 183 17.79 -21.14 7.18
CA GLY A 183 18.74 -20.57 8.15
C GLY A 183 19.79 -21.55 8.69
N SER A 184 19.75 -22.82 8.29
CA SER A 184 20.80 -23.79 8.62
C SER A 184 22.09 -23.49 7.85
N THR A 185 23.24 -23.58 8.54
CA THR A 185 24.56 -23.44 7.92
C THR A 185 25.14 -24.77 7.43
N SER A 186 24.45 -25.90 7.69
CA SER A 186 24.89 -27.23 7.29
C SER A 186 24.88 -27.41 5.77
N THR A 187 25.91 -28.03 5.19
CA THR A 187 25.90 -28.42 3.76
C THR A 187 25.13 -29.70 3.48
N LYS A 188 24.62 -30.38 4.52
CA LYS A 188 23.83 -31.61 4.39
C LYS A 188 22.34 -31.29 4.26
N ALA A 189 21.64 -32.11 3.49
CA ALA A 189 20.18 -32.08 3.43
C ALA A 189 19.58 -32.59 4.73
N ASP A 190 18.51 -31.94 5.19
CA ASP A 190 17.67 -32.40 6.30
C ASP A 190 16.56 -33.34 5.81
N ALA A 191 16.15 -33.20 4.55
CA ALA A 191 15.16 -34.04 3.91
C ALA A 191 15.46 -34.23 2.42
N VAL A 192 14.95 -35.31 1.84
CA VAL A 192 15.03 -35.58 0.41
C VAL A 192 13.65 -35.96 -0.14
N LYS A 193 13.32 -35.51 -1.34
CA LYS A 193 12.07 -35.86 -2.03
C LYS A 193 12.36 -36.46 -3.39
N LYS A 194 11.82 -37.65 -3.66
CA LYS A 194 12.06 -38.35 -4.94
C LYS A 194 11.46 -37.54 -6.10
N ILE A 195 12.26 -37.35 -7.15
CA ILE A 195 11.78 -36.73 -8.38
C ILE A 195 11.08 -37.79 -9.21
N ILE A 196 9.75 -37.69 -9.31
CA ILE A 196 8.97 -38.53 -10.21
C ILE A 196 8.98 -37.84 -11.58
N LYS A 197 9.75 -38.39 -12.52
CA LYS A 197 9.69 -37.94 -13.91
C LYS A 197 8.31 -38.31 -14.46
N ARG A 198 7.48 -37.32 -14.78
CA ARG A 198 6.30 -37.55 -15.61
C ARG A 198 6.81 -37.92 -17.01
N GLN A 199 6.53 -39.15 -17.44
CA GLN A 199 6.75 -39.60 -18.82
C GLN A 199 5.64 -39.09 -19.72
#